data_AF-A0A699J9R4-F1
#
_entry.id   AF-A0A699J9R4-F1
#
_cell.length_a   1.000
_cell.length_b   1.000
_cell.length_c   1.000
_cell.angle_alpha   90.00
_cell.angle_beta   90.00
_cell.angle_gamma   90.00
#
_symmetry.space_group_name_H-M   'P 1'
#
loop_
_entity.id
_entity.type
_entity.pdbx_description
1 polymer ?
#
loop_
_entity_poly.entity_id
_entity_poly.type
_entity_poly.pdbx_seq_one_letter_code
_entity_poly.pdbx_strand_id
1 'polypeptide(L)'
;MDAMKDWKRITTMMLDENPSIELTDDDATNLNRLFCASVKKAVGERIVPAIDHQKPNHTKAQKEMIESSKNNITVCMIKNYPHLMRKYIAVKAKVLSLVKIIVHMDLELYSLKSQDQGELKDYAQNKLKEVEDELVVKVKSAIREVTNGDDEYFL
;
A
#
# COMPACT_ATOMS: atom_id res chain seq x y z
N MET A 1 19.34 12.29 -9.07
CA MET A 1 18.22 11.83 -8.21
C MET A 1 17.29 10.86 -8.95
N ASP A 2 17.39 10.74 -10.28
CA ASP A 2 16.50 9.91 -11.10
C ASP A 2 16.57 8.41 -10.81
N ALA A 3 17.73 7.88 -10.42
CA ALA A 3 17.85 6.48 -10.00
C ALA A 3 16.92 6.12 -8.83
N MET A 4 16.63 7.06 -7.93
CA MET A 4 15.72 6.83 -6.80
C MET A 4 14.24 6.80 -7.22
N LYS A 5 13.94 7.23 -8.45
CA LYS A 5 12.60 7.20 -9.07
C LYS A 5 12.42 6.04 -10.04
N ASP A 6 13.42 5.16 -10.21
CA ASP A 6 13.27 3.93 -10.99
C ASP A 6 12.50 2.87 -10.17
N TRP A 7 11.24 3.20 -9.89
CA TRP A 7 10.32 2.37 -9.12
C TRP A 7 10.03 1.05 -9.80
N LYS A 8 10.09 1.00 -11.14
CA LYS A 8 9.98 -0.25 -11.88
C LYS A 8 11.13 -1.18 -11.51
N ARG A 9 12.39 -0.71 -11.55
CA ARG A 9 13.54 -1.53 -11.16
C ARG A 9 13.47 -1.95 -9.68
N ILE A 10 13.11 -1.03 -8.79
CA ILE A 10 12.99 -1.30 -7.35
C ILE A 10 11.94 -2.40 -7.09
N THR A 11 10.75 -2.27 -7.65
CA THR A 11 9.67 -3.27 -7.47
C THR A 11 10.03 -4.62 -8.07
N THR A 12 10.73 -4.65 -9.22
CA THR A 12 11.28 -5.91 -9.77
C THR A 12 12.29 -6.56 -8.82
N MET A 13 13.21 -5.79 -8.24
CA MET A 13 14.18 -6.31 -7.26
C MET A 13 13.49 -6.87 -6.01
N MET A 14 12.44 -6.20 -5.50
CA MET A 14 11.67 -6.70 -4.36
C MET A 14 10.93 -8.01 -4.69
N LEU A 15 10.46 -8.15 -5.92
CA LEU A 15 9.72 -9.33 -6.38
C LEU A 15 10.60 -10.48 -6.83
N ASP A 16 11.91 -10.27 -7.05
CA ASP A 16 12.81 -11.31 -7.55
C ASP A 16 12.86 -12.52 -6.61
N GLU A 17 12.71 -13.71 -7.18
CA GLU A 17 12.70 -15.01 -6.49
C GLU A 17 13.92 -15.85 -6.86
N ASN A 18 14.85 -15.31 -7.66
CA ASN A 18 16.08 -16.01 -8.00
C ASN A 18 16.98 -16.14 -6.76
N PRO A 19 17.25 -17.37 -6.27
CA PRO A 19 17.98 -17.57 -5.01
C PRO A 19 19.39 -16.95 -5.01
N SER A 20 20.01 -16.77 -6.18
CA SER A 20 21.36 -16.20 -6.31
C SER A 20 21.41 -14.68 -6.07
N ILE A 21 20.26 -14.00 -6.16
CA ILE A 21 20.15 -12.54 -6.04
C ILE A 21 18.96 -12.13 -5.16
N GLU A 22 18.31 -13.09 -4.50
CA GLU A 22 17.21 -12.84 -3.59
C GLU A 22 17.71 -11.98 -2.43
N LEU A 23 16.92 -10.96 -2.11
CA LEU A 23 17.27 -10.04 -1.04
C LEU A 23 17.13 -10.73 0.30
N THR A 24 18.11 -10.51 1.18
CA THR A 24 17.97 -10.84 2.59
C THR A 24 16.76 -10.09 3.19
N ASP A 25 16.24 -10.54 4.32
CA ASP A 25 15.09 -9.88 4.95
C ASP A 25 15.39 -8.41 5.30
N ASP A 26 16.62 -8.13 5.73
CA ASP A 26 17.13 -6.79 6.04
C ASP A 26 17.24 -5.94 4.77
N ASP A 27 17.81 -6.48 3.69
CA ASP A 27 17.93 -5.76 2.41
C ASP A 27 16.54 -5.47 1.81
N ALA A 28 15.62 -6.43 1.87
CA ALA A 28 14.25 -6.25 1.43
C ALA A 28 13.53 -5.17 2.27
N THR A 29 13.77 -5.14 3.57
CA THR A 29 13.22 -4.11 4.47
C THR A 29 13.80 -2.73 4.16
N ASN A 30 15.10 -2.64 3.92
CA ASN A 30 15.78 -1.40 3.57
C ASN A 30 15.33 -0.88 2.20
N LEU A 31 15.20 -1.77 1.21
CA LEU A 31 14.70 -1.43 -0.11
C LEU A 31 13.25 -0.95 -0.07
N ASN A 32 12.39 -1.59 0.74
CA ASN A 32 11.02 -1.14 0.95
C ASN A 32 10.95 0.26 1.60
N ARG A 33 11.81 0.53 2.58
CA ARG A 33 11.93 1.87 3.20
C ARG A 33 12.40 2.92 2.19
N LEU A 34 13.42 2.59 1.39
CA LEU A 34 13.92 3.45 0.33
C LEU A 34 12.83 3.76 -0.70
N PHE A 35 12.09 2.73 -1.12
CA PHE A 35 10.96 2.85 -2.04
C PHE A 35 9.90 3.82 -1.52
N CYS A 36 9.45 3.62 -0.27
CA CYS A 36 8.47 4.50 0.36
C CYS A 36 8.98 5.94 0.47
N ALA A 37 10.22 6.13 0.91
CA ALA A 37 10.82 7.45 1.06
C ALA A 37 10.98 8.17 -0.28
N SER A 38 11.33 7.44 -1.36
CA SER A 38 11.49 8.04 -2.68
C SER A 38 10.17 8.46 -3.29
N VAL A 39 9.09 7.69 -3.09
CA VAL A 39 7.72 8.06 -3.47
C VAL A 39 7.30 9.34 -2.74
N LYS A 40 7.41 9.35 -1.40
CA LYS A 40 7.06 10.52 -0.57
C LYS A 40 7.79 11.78 -1.00
N LYS A 41 9.11 11.66 -1.22
CA LYS A 41 9.92 12.78 -1.73
C LYS A 41 9.41 13.28 -3.09
N ALA A 42 9.09 12.36 -4.00
CA ALA A 42 8.67 12.71 -5.35
C ALA A 42 7.32 13.42 -5.40
N VAL A 43 6.42 13.12 -4.45
CA VAL A 43 5.13 13.80 -4.33
C VAL A 43 5.16 15.05 -3.44
N GLY A 44 6.36 15.49 -3.03
CA GLY A 44 6.56 16.72 -2.26
C GLY A 44 6.31 16.59 -0.76
N GLU A 45 6.14 15.38 -0.22
CA GLU A 45 6.06 15.21 1.22
C GLU A 45 7.39 15.54 1.90
N ARG A 46 7.28 16.25 3.02
CA ARG A 46 8.43 16.51 3.89
C ARG A 46 8.85 15.22 4.57
N ILE A 47 10.07 14.76 4.27
CA ILE A 47 10.67 13.59 4.91
C ILE A 47 11.19 13.93 6.30
N VAL A 48 11.52 15.20 6.54
CA VAL A 48 12.02 15.72 7.82
C VAL A 48 10.96 16.67 8.42
N PRO A 49 10.58 16.51 9.70
CA PRO A 49 9.71 17.46 10.37
C PRO A 49 10.34 18.86 10.34
N ALA A 50 9.63 19.84 9.80
CA ALA A 50 10.07 21.23 9.83
C ALA A 50 9.68 21.86 11.17
N ILE A 51 10.53 22.75 11.69
CA ILE A 51 10.22 23.64 12.82
C ILE A 51 9.06 24.59 12.46
N ASP A 52 8.83 24.78 11.16
CA ASP A 52 7.85 25.70 10.61
C ASP A 52 6.66 24.97 9.98
N HIS A 53 5.45 25.23 10.49
CA HIS A 53 4.20 24.58 10.06
C HIS A 53 3.68 25.05 8.69
N GLN A 54 4.32 26.05 8.08
CA GLN A 54 3.87 26.61 6.82
C GLN A 54 3.95 25.55 5.69
N LYS A 55 2.86 25.41 4.92
CA LYS A 55 2.85 24.54 3.73
C LYS A 55 3.82 25.12 2.69
N PRO A 56 4.75 24.31 2.13
CA PRO A 56 5.64 24.79 1.09
C PRO A 56 4.84 25.26 -0.13
N ASN A 57 5.07 26.49 -0.58
CA ASN A 57 4.49 26.98 -1.83
C ASN A 57 5.22 26.32 -3.01
N HIS A 58 4.52 25.44 -3.73
CA HIS A 58 5.08 24.80 -4.93
C HIS A 58 4.92 25.68 -6.17
N THR A 59 5.99 25.79 -6.95
CA THR A 59 5.94 26.44 -8.28
C THR A 59 5.09 25.62 -9.25
N LYS A 60 4.64 26.21 -10.36
CA LYS A 60 3.86 25.51 -11.40
C LYS A 60 4.61 24.25 -11.91
N ALA A 61 5.89 24.41 -12.25
CA ALA A 61 6.73 23.30 -12.70
C ALA A 61 6.85 22.20 -11.64
N GLN A 62 6.97 22.55 -10.35
CA GLN A 62 7.00 21.56 -9.27
C GLN A 62 5.70 20.79 -9.14
N LYS A 63 4.55 21.46 -9.28
CA LYS A 63 3.23 20.80 -9.26
C LYS A 63 3.10 19.80 -10.42
N GLU A 64 3.51 20.18 -11.62
CA GLU A 64 3.51 19.29 -12.80
C GLU A 64 4.43 18.08 -12.60
N MET A 65 5.61 18.27 -12.00
CA MET A 65 6.53 17.17 -11.66
C MET A 65 5.97 16.23 -10.58
N ILE A 66 5.27 16.77 -9.57
CA ILE A 66 4.60 15.98 -8.54
C ILE A 66 3.49 15.15 -9.18
N GLU A 67 2.67 15.75 -10.03
CA GLU A 67 1.57 15.06 -10.70
C GLU A 67 2.08 13.95 -11.63
N SER A 68 3.12 14.25 -12.42
CA SER A 68 3.81 13.24 -13.22
C SER A 68 4.35 12.08 -12.36
N SER A 69 4.89 12.40 -11.17
CA SER A 69 5.38 11.40 -10.23
C SER A 69 4.25 10.51 -9.69
N LYS A 70 3.08 11.07 -9.36
CA LYS A 70 1.89 10.28 -8.95
C LYS A 70 1.44 9.33 -10.06
N ASN A 71 1.40 9.80 -11.30
CA ASN A 71 1.01 8.96 -12.44
C ASN A 71 1.99 7.79 -12.65
N ASN A 72 3.30 8.07 -12.55
CA ASN A 72 4.34 7.06 -12.70
C ASN A 72 4.28 5.99 -11.60
N ILE A 73 4.11 6.38 -10.32
CA ILE A 73 4.00 5.39 -9.23
C ILE A 73 2.72 4.57 -9.37
N THR A 74 1.64 5.21 -9.79
CA THR A 74 0.35 4.53 -10.02
C THR A 74 0.48 3.45 -11.09
N VAL A 75 1.05 3.77 -12.25
CA VAL A 75 1.25 2.79 -13.33
C VAL A 75 2.16 1.65 -12.89
N CYS A 76 3.22 1.94 -12.13
CA CYS A 76 4.12 0.94 -11.59
C CYS A 76 3.39 -0.01 -10.63
N MET A 77 2.62 0.53 -9.70
CA MET A 77 2.03 -0.25 -8.62
C MET A 77 0.71 -0.92 -9.01
N ILE A 78 -0.09 -0.41 -9.95
CA ILE A 78 -1.24 -1.16 -10.53
C ILE A 78 -0.82 -2.58 -10.93
N LYS A 79 0.35 -2.69 -11.57
CA LYS A 79 0.86 -3.97 -12.07
C LYS A 79 1.48 -4.83 -10.97
N ASN A 80 2.18 -4.21 -10.02
CA ASN A 80 3.04 -4.95 -9.08
C ASN A 80 2.42 -5.12 -7.68
N TYR A 81 1.43 -4.30 -7.29
CA TYR A 81 0.84 -4.31 -5.94
C TYR A 81 0.28 -5.68 -5.54
N PRO A 82 -0.49 -6.40 -6.38
CA PRO A 82 -0.99 -7.73 -6.02
C PRO A 82 0.14 -8.74 -5.73
N HIS A 83 1.21 -8.69 -6.50
CA HIS A 83 2.37 -9.58 -6.33
C HIS A 83 3.16 -9.24 -5.06
N LEU A 84 3.37 -7.95 -4.80
CA LEU A 84 4.03 -7.48 -3.58
C LEU A 84 3.24 -7.85 -2.33
N MET A 85 1.90 -7.73 -2.39
CA MET A 85 1.03 -8.16 -1.31
C MET A 85 1.16 -9.67 -1.07
N ARG A 86 1.08 -10.51 -2.11
CA ARG A 86 1.22 -11.97 -1.95
C ARG A 86 2.56 -12.35 -1.32
N LYS A 87 3.67 -11.76 -1.79
CA LYS A 87 5.02 -12.07 -1.27
C LYS A 87 5.20 -11.64 0.18
N TYR A 88 4.63 -10.49 0.58
CA TYR A 88 4.89 -9.90 1.89
C TYR A 88 3.72 -9.98 2.88
N ILE A 89 2.60 -10.64 2.56
CA ILE A 89 1.38 -10.65 3.40
C ILE A 89 1.63 -11.09 4.85
N ALA A 90 2.57 -12.01 5.06
CA ALA A 90 2.96 -12.49 6.38
C ALA A 90 3.82 -11.48 7.17
N VAL A 91 4.39 -10.46 6.52
CA VAL A 91 5.31 -9.48 7.12
C VAL A 91 4.60 -8.14 7.33
N LYS A 92 3.95 -8.01 8.49
CA LYS A 92 3.14 -6.83 8.89
C LYS A 92 3.79 -5.48 8.57
N ALA A 93 5.08 -5.31 8.89
CA ALA A 93 5.79 -4.05 8.66
C ALA A 93 5.91 -3.69 7.16
N LYS A 94 6.12 -4.69 6.30
CA LYS A 94 6.24 -4.51 4.84
C LYS A 94 4.87 -4.21 4.23
N VAL A 95 3.83 -4.94 4.64
CA VAL A 95 2.43 -4.67 4.23
C VAL A 95 2.01 -3.25 4.59
N LEU A 96 2.21 -2.82 5.84
CA LEU A 96 1.85 -1.47 6.29
C LEU A 96 2.54 -0.37 5.48
N SER A 97 3.78 -0.61 5.05
CA SER A 97 4.53 0.34 4.24
C SER A 97 3.99 0.43 2.82
N LEU A 98 3.66 -0.71 2.21
CA LEU A 98 3.08 -0.78 0.87
C LEU A 98 1.65 -0.18 0.81
N VAL A 99 0.82 -0.41 1.84
CA VAL A 99 -0.52 0.21 1.93
C VAL A 99 -0.43 1.73 1.97
N LYS A 100 0.58 2.29 2.67
CA LYS A 100 0.78 3.75 2.72
C LYS A 100 1.09 4.35 1.35
N ILE A 101 1.62 3.59 0.39
CA ILE A 101 1.92 4.10 -0.95
C ILE A 101 0.64 4.37 -1.74
N ILE A 102 -0.46 3.68 -1.44
CA ILE A 102 -1.74 3.84 -2.14
C ILE A 102 -2.26 5.28 -2.06
N VAL A 103 -2.01 5.98 -0.94
CA VAL A 103 -2.45 7.37 -0.75
C VAL A 103 -1.71 8.37 -1.65
N HIS A 104 -0.60 7.95 -2.27
CA HIS A 104 0.18 8.76 -3.22
C HIS A 104 -0.12 8.41 -4.68
N MET A 105 -1.02 7.47 -4.93
CA MET A 105 -1.47 7.11 -6.27
C MET A 105 -2.59 8.04 -6.74
N ASP A 106 -2.68 8.21 -8.05
CA ASP A 106 -3.88 8.69 -8.70
C ASP A 106 -4.81 7.49 -8.98
N LEU A 107 -5.79 7.28 -8.11
CA LEU A 107 -6.71 6.15 -8.24
C LEU A 107 -7.67 6.31 -9.43
N GLU A 108 -7.83 7.51 -10.01
CA GLU A 108 -8.65 7.70 -11.21
C GLU A 108 -8.02 7.03 -12.43
N LEU A 109 -6.69 6.88 -12.46
CA LEU A 109 -5.99 6.11 -13.50
C LEU A 109 -6.31 4.61 -13.49
N TYR A 110 -6.80 4.06 -12.38
CA TYR A 110 -7.33 2.69 -12.39
C TYR A 110 -8.58 2.62 -13.26
N SER A 111 -9.47 3.61 -13.13
CA SER A 111 -10.73 3.69 -13.87
C SER A 111 -10.54 4.06 -15.34
N LEU A 112 -9.58 4.93 -15.67
CA LEU A 112 -9.28 5.30 -17.07
C LEU A 112 -8.76 4.11 -17.89
N LYS A 113 -8.13 3.12 -17.25
CA LYS A 113 -7.71 1.88 -17.93
C LYS A 113 -8.81 0.84 -18.05
N SER A 114 -9.82 0.87 -17.17
CA SER A 114 -10.96 -0.04 -17.21
C SER A 114 -12.24 0.58 -17.80
N GLN A 115 -12.20 1.84 -18.22
CA GLN A 115 -13.31 2.62 -18.80
C GLN A 115 -14.52 2.86 -17.87
N ASP A 116 -14.42 2.53 -16.58
CA ASP A 116 -15.57 2.55 -15.66
C ASP A 116 -15.23 3.07 -14.25
N GLN A 117 -15.39 4.38 -14.04
CA GLN A 117 -15.15 5.04 -12.75
C GLN A 117 -16.15 4.61 -11.66
N GLY A 118 -17.41 4.38 -12.03
CA GLY A 118 -18.45 3.92 -11.10
C GLY A 118 -18.21 2.49 -10.63
N GLU A 119 -17.83 1.60 -11.56
CA GLU A 119 -17.66 0.18 -11.27
C GLU A 119 -16.56 -0.10 -10.25
N LEU A 120 -15.43 0.61 -10.32
CA LEU A 120 -14.33 0.37 -9.38
C LEU A 120 -14.72 0.76 -7.94
N LYS A 121 -15.42 1.90 -7.78
CA LYS A 121 -15.88 2.36 -6.48
C LYS A 121 -16.93 1.39 -5.90
N ASP A 122 -17.93 1.02 -6.69
CA ASP A 122 -18.98 0.11 -6.28
C ASP A 122 -18.41 -1.28 -5.96
N TYR A 123 -17.47 -1.77 -6.77
CA TYR A 123 -16.74 -3.00 -6.52
C TYR A 123 -15.99 -2.97 -5.19
N ALA A 124 -15.23 -1.89 -4.92
CA ALA A 124 -14.48 -1.76 -3.68
C ALA A 124 -15.41 -1.69 -2.46
N GLN A 125 -16.53 -0.97 -2.55
CA GLN A 125 -17.53 -0.88 -1.49
C GLN A 125 -18.21 -2.23 -1.24
N ASN A 126 -18.57 -2.96 -2.30
CA ASN A 126 -19.15 -4.30 -2.18
C ASN A 126 -18.18 -5.28 -1.53
N LYS A 127 -16.90 -5.26 -1.92
CA LYS A 127 -15.86 -6.11 -1.30
C LYS A 127 -15.61 -5.75 0.16
N LEU A 128 -15.64 -4.47 0.51
CA LEU A 128 -15.52 -4.05 1.91
C LEU A 128 -16.69 -4.57 2.74
N LYS A 129 -17.92 -4.41 2.25
CA LYS A 129 -19.12 -4.90 2.93
C LYS A 129 -19.11 -6.42 3.11
N GLU A 130 -18.69 -7.18 2.09
CA GLU A 130 -18.55 -8.64 2.16
C GLU A 130 -17.61 -9.07 3.30
N VAL A 131 -16.45 -8.40 3.41
CA VAL A 131 -15.47 -8.65 4.48
C VAL A 131 -16.02 -8.24 5.85
N GLU A 132 -16.69 -7.09 5.95
CA GLU A 132 -17.33 -6.64 7.18
C GLU A 132 -18.39 -7.63 7.67
N ASP A 133 -19.29 -8.07 6.77
CA ASP A 133 -20.34 -9.04 7.08
C ASP A 133 -19.73 -10.38 7.55
N GLU A 134 -18.70 -10.89 6.86
CA GLU A 134 -17.99 -12.11 7.24
C GLU A 134 -17.34 -11.99 8.63
N LEU A 135 -16.69 -10.85 8.91
CA LEU A 135 -16.08 -10.58 10.21
C LEU A 135 -17.12 -10.51 11.33
N VAL A 136 -18.25 -9.85 11.09
CA VAL A 136 -19.35 -9.76 12.07
C VAL A 136 -19.90 -11.15 12.41
N VAL A 137 -20.08 -12.02 11.41
CA VAL A 137 -20.52 -13.40 11.63
C VAL A 137 -19.52 -14.17 12.48
N LYS A 138 -18.22 -14.11 12.15
CA LYS A 138 -17.17 -14.80 12.90
C LYS A 138 -17.06 -14.32 14.34
N VAL A 139 -17.12 -13.01 14.57
CA VAL A 139 -17.08 -12.43 15.92
C VAL A 139 -18.31 -12.87 16.73
N LYS A 140 -19.51 -12.86 16.14
CA LYS A 140 -20.72 -13.34 16.81
C LYS A 140 -20.63 -14.83 17.18
N SER A 141 -20.05 -15.67 16.33
CA SER A 141 -19.83 -17.10 16.63
C SER A 141 -18.88 -17.25 17.81
N ALA A 142 -17.72 -16.60 17.76
CA ALA A 142 -16.71 -16.66 18.81
C ALA A 142 -17.24 -16.20 20.18
N ILE A 143 -18.09 -15.17 20.22
CA ILE A 143 -18.73 -14.72 21.46
C ILE A 143 -19.65 -15.80 22.03
N ARG A 144 -20.46 -16.48 21.20
CA ARG A 144 -21.36 -17.55 21.65
C ARG A 144 -20.60 -18.76 22.20
N GLU A 145 -19.48 -19.12 21.57
CA GLU A 145 -18.62 -20.22 22.02
C GLU A 145 -18.05 -19.95 23.42
N VAL A 146 -17.62 -18.71 23.70
CA VAL A 146 -17.13 -18.31 25.02
C VAL A 146 -18.25 -18.30 26.06
N THR A 147 -19.43 -17.78 25.74
CA THR A 147 -20.55 -17.71 26.71
C THR A 147 -21.14 -19.06 27.08
N ASN A 148 -21.02 -20.06 26.20
CA ASN A 148 -21.55 -21.40 26.44
C ASN A 148 -20.51 -22.33 27.11
N GLY A 149 -19.25 -21.88 27.27
CA GLY A 149 -18.16 -22.67 27.86
C GLY A 149 -18.04 -22.57 29.38
N ASP A 150 -18.78 -21.66 30.03
CA ASP A 150 -18.73 -21.45 31.49
C ASP A 150 -19.68 -22.37 32.29
N ASP A 151 -20.46 -23.23 31.61
CA ASP A 151 -21.47 -24.11 32.26
C ASP A 151 -20.92 -25.48 32.72
N GLU A 152 -19.62 -25.79 32.53
CA GLU A 152 -19.03 -27.11 32.87
C GLU A 152 -18.18 -27.16 34.15
N TYR A 153 -18.30 -26.19 35.07
CA TYR A 153 -17.60 -26.23 36.37
C TYR A 153 -18.50 -25.98 37.58
N PHE A 154 -19.56 -26.78 37.77
CA PHE A 154 -20.24 -26.91 39.07
C PHE A 154 -20.77 -28.33 39.29
N LEU A 155 -19.90 -29.25 39.74
CA LEU A 155 -20.27 -30.47 40.48
C LEU A 155 -19.20 -30.80 41.52
#